data_AF-A0A1Q3H2C2-F1
#
_entry.id   AF-A0A1Q3H2C2-F1
#
_cell.length_a   1.000
_cell.length_b   1.000
_cell.length_c   1.000
_cell.angle_alpha   90.00
_cell.angle_beta   90.00
_cell.angle_gamma   90.00
#
_symmetry.space_group_name_H-M   'P 1'
#
loop_
_entity.id
_entity.type
_entity.pdbx_description
1 polymer ?
#
loop_
_entity_poly.entity_id
_entity_poly.type
_entity_poly.pdbx_seq_one_letter_code
_entity_poly.pdbx_strand_id
1 'polypeptide(L)'
;MPFQKLEIIKPHSKTIILCHAWSDYHSDKNKNTMLVQKLPEVEAINSDFIKTEIKRLKRIGIKVTRESIAEAIGVPYTTFANHLREPRSFAIPPYALVAAFHYLCYIEKQYELEMLRSRIDKVKESIKHI
;
A
#
# COMPACT_ATOMS: atom_id res chain seq x y z
N MET A 1 -7.30 25.22 12.47
CA MET A 1 -7.86 25.28 11.09
C MET A 1 -9.05 24.33 11.02
N PRO A 2 -10.21 24.75 10.48
CA PRO A 2 -11.44 23.97 10.59
C PRO A 2 -11.48 22.84 9.55
N PHE A 3 -11.90 21.66 10.00
CA PHE A 3 -12.23 20.52 9.15
C PHE A 3 -13.46 20.87 8.31
N GLN A 4 -13.33 20.88 6.98
CA GLN A 4 -14.48 20.99 6.10
C GLN A 4 -15.17 19.63 5.96
N LYS A 5 -16.49 19.68 6.18
CA LYS A 5 -17.50 18.63 6.10
C LYS A 5 -17.46 17.94 4.74
N LEU A 6 -17.30 16.61 4.73
CA LEU A 6 -17.44 15.79 3.53
C LEU A 6 -18.92 15.62 3.21
N GLU A 7 -19.38 16.24 2.13
CA GLU A 7 -20.70 15.97 1.54
C GLU A 7 -20.67 14.64 0.79
N ILE A 8 -21.57 13.73 1.16
CA ILE A 8 -21.80 12.47 0.46
C ILE A 8 -22.58 12.80 -0.81
N ILE A 9 -21.86 13.02 -1.91
CA ILE A 9 -22.47 13.04 -3.24
C ILE A 9 -22.70 11.57 -3.62
N LYS A 10 -23.96 11.12 -3.62
CA LYS A 10 -24.34 9.83 -4.22
C LYS A 10 -24.13 9.90 -5.74
N PRO A 11 -23.39 8.96 -6.36
CA PRO A 11 -23.49 8.75 -7.78
C PRO A 11 -24.08 7.37 -8.06
N HIS A 12 -25.08 7.31 -8.94
CA HIS A 12 -25.41 6.10 -9.65
C HIS A 12 -24.16 5.52 -10.33
N SER A 13 -23.95 4.22 -10.16
CA SER A 13 -23.11 3.33 -10.96
C SER A 13 -21.80 3.92 -11.48
N LYS A 14 -20.77 3.90 -10.62
CA LYS A 14 -19.37 3.53 -10.90
C LYS A 14 -18.53 4.00 -9.70
N THR A 15 -18.09 3.06 -8.87
CA THR A 15 -17.10 3.32 -7.83
C THR A 15 -15.78 3.65 -8.51
N ILE A 16 -15.54 4.94 -8.76
CA ILE A 16 -14.21 5.45 -9.10
C ILE A 16 -13.50 5.62 -7.75
N ILE A 17 -12.60 4.69 -7.43
CA ILE A 17 -11.58 4.96 -6.40
C ILE A 17 -10.63 5.96 -7.05
N LEU A 18 -10.83 7.24 -6.76
CA LEU A 18 -9.96 8.33 -7.18
C LEU A 18 -8.58 8.15 -6.54
N CYS A 19 -7.66 7.50 -7.26
CA CYS A 19 -6.22 7.59 -7.02
C CYS A 19 -5.70 8.95 -7.50
N HIS A 20 -6.02 10.04 -6.79
CA HIS A 20 -5.30 11.30 -6.93
C HIS A 20 -4.22 11.42 -5.86
N ALA A 21 -3.08 10.77 -6.08
CA ALA A 21 -1.80 11.13 -5.44
C ALA A 21 -0.56 10.47 -6.08
N TRP A 22 -0.52 10.15 -7.39
CA TRP A 22 0.67 9.52 -7.98
C TRP A 22 1.02 10.06 -9.38
N SER A 23 1.01 11.41 -9.54
CA SER A 23 1.48 12.06 -10.77
C SER A 23 2.96 12.47 -10.73
N ASP A 24 3.66 12.35 -9.61
CA ASP A 24 5.06 12.79 -9.48
C ASP A 24 6.08 11.63 -9.50
N TYR A 25 5.68 10.43 -9.97
CA TYR A 25 6.60 9.28 -10.07
C TYR A 25 7.35 9.19 -11.40
N HIS A 26 7.53 10.32 -12.10
CA HIS A 26 8.40 10.37 -13.27
C HIS A 26 9.12 11.71 -13.34
N SER A 27 10.35 11.75 -12.80
CA SER A 27 11.53 12.34 -13.44
C SER A 27 12.53 12.75 -12.37
N ASP A 28 13.47 11.86 -12.04
CA ASP A 28 14.77 12.34 -11.60
C ASP A 28 15.88 11.56 -12.32
N LYS A 29 16.50 12.22 -13.31
CA LYS A 29 17.71 11.76 -13.99
C LYS A 29 18.94 12.17 -13.19
N ASN A 30 18.96 11.87 -11.89
CA ASN A 30 20.12 12.13 -11.06
C ASN A 30 20.44 10.91 -10.17
N LYS A 31 21.72 10.54 -10.16
CA LYS A 31 22.27 9.31 -9.60
C LYS A 31 22.29 9.33 -8.06
N ASN A 32 21.12 9.40 -7.44
CA ASN A 32 20.94 9.05 -6.03
C ASN A 32 19.89 7.95 -5.96
N THR A 33 20.32 6.79 -5.46
CA THR A 33 19.54 5.56 -5.27
C THR A 33 18.39 5.76 -4.29
N MET A 34 17.32 6.42 -4.75
CA MET A 34 15.99 6.23 -4.18
C MET A 34 15.38 5.00 -4.85
N LEU A 35 14.83 4.11 -4.02
CA LEU A 35 14.20 2.84 -4.39
C LEU A 35 13.03 3.07 -5.35
N VAL A 36 13.34 3.23 -6.64
CA VAL A 36 12.34 3.22 -7.71
C VAL A 36 12.01 1.76 -7.99
N GLN A 37 11.16 1.16 -7.17
CA GLN A 37 10.54 -0.12 -7.54
C GLN A 37 9.71 0.16 -8.79
N LYS A 38 10.16 -0.37 -9.94
CA LYS A 38 9.32 -0.44 -11.14
C LYS A 38 8.04 -1.14 -10.74
N LEU A 39 6.90 -0.47 -10.92
CA LEU A 39 5.60 -1.08 -10.71
C LEU A 39 5.52 -2.31 -11.63
N PRO A 40 5.10 -3.48 -11.12
CA PRO A 40 4.84 -4.63 -11.97
C PRO A 40 3.77 -4.27 -13.00
N GLU A 41 3.87 -4.83 -14.19
CA GLU A 41 2.75 -4.83 -15.13
C GLU A 41 1.53 -5.47 -14.47
N VAL A 42 0.33 -4.92 -14.71
CA VAL A 42 -0.91 -5.36 -14.03
C VAL A 42 -1.13 -6.87 -14.18
N GLU A 43 -0.75 -7.43 -15.32
CA GLU A 43 -0.87 -8.85 -15.67
C GLU A 43 0.09 -9.75 -14.84
N ALA A 44 1.18 -9.19 -14.31
CA ALA A 44 2.12 -9.91 -13.44
C ALA A 44 1.63 -9.99 -11.99
N ILE A 45 0.62 -9.20 -11.60
CA ILE A 45 0.09 -9.19 -10.23
C ILE A 45 -0.86 -10.37 -10.03
N ASN A 46 -0.32 -11.48 -9.53
CA ASN A 46 -1.07 -12.67 -9.17
C ASN A 46 -0.95 -13.03 -7.67
N SER A 47 -1.63 -14.08 -7.23
CA SER A 47 -1.59 -14.53 -5.83
C SER A 47 -0.19 -14.87 -5.32
N ASP A 48 0.69 -15.42 -6.16
CA ASP A 48 2.08 -15.73 -5.78
C ASP A 48 2.92 -14.47 -5.63
N PHE A 49 2.71 -13.48 -6.49
CA PHE A 49 3.30 -12.16 -6.37
C PHE A 49 2.90 -11.51 -5.04
N ILE A 50 1.61 -11.47 -4.70
CA ILE A 50 1.13 -10.91 -3.42
C ILE A 50 1.72 -11.67 -2.22
N LYS A 51 1.78 -13.01 -2.26
CA LYS A 51 2.44 -13.80 -1.20
C LYS A 51 3.92 -13.44 -1.06
N THR A 52 4.61 -13.16 -2.16
CA THR A 52 6.02 -12.78 -2.17
C THR A 52 6.22 -11.40 -1.56
N GLU A 53 5.38 -10.42 -1.93
CA GLU A 53 5.45 -9.07 -1.36
C GLU A 53 5.14 -9.07 0.15
N ILE A 54 4.13 -9.83 0.61
CA ILE A 54 3.86 -10.00 2.05
C ILE A 54 5.09 -10.56 2.78
N LYS A 55 5.77 -11.57 2.19
CA LYS A 55 7.00 -12.13 2.78
C LYS A 55 8.14 -11.10 2.79
N ARG A 56 8.28 -10.29 1.72
CA ARG A 56 9.30 -9.24 1.62
C ARG A 56 9.13 -8.19 2.71
N LEU A 57 7.91 -7.68 2.90
CA LEU A 57 7.61 -6.70 3.95
C LEU A 57 7.90 -7.25 5.36
N LYS A 58 7.55 -8.52 5.62
CA LYS A 58 7.88 -9.18 6.90
C LYS A 58 9.39 -9.26 7.17
N ARG A 59 10.22 -9.45 6.14
CA ARG A 59 11.69 -9.50 6.28
C ARG A 59 12.28 -8.16 6.69
N ILE A 60 11.69 -7.05 6.27
CA ILE A 60 12.13 -5.69 6.63
C ILE A 60 11.48 -5.16 7.92
N GLY A 61 10.77 -6.03 8.65
CA GLY A 61 10.19 -5.71 9.97
C GLY A 61 8.76 -5.14 9.92
N ILE A 62 8.15 -5.04 8.74
CA ILE A 62 6.79 -4.52 8.60
C ILE A 62 5.77 -5.63 8.87
N LYS A 63 4.89 -5.40 9.85
CA LYS A 63 3.80 -6.33 10.19
C LYS A 63 2.62 -6.12 9.24
N VAL A 64 2.42 -7.08 8.34
CA VAL A 64 1.23 -7.14 7.48
C VAL A 64 0.52 -8.49 7.66
N THR A 65 -0.80 -8.44 7.83
CA THR A 65 -1.67 -9.61 7.98
C THR A 65 -2.58 -9.74 6.76
N ARG A 66 -3.10 -10.95 6.48
CA ARG A 66 -4.02 -11.13 5.34
C ARG A 66 -5.37 -10.47 5.63
N GLU A 67 -5.73 -10.46 6.90
CA GLU A 67 -6.88 -9.80 7.50
C GLU A 67 -6.85 -8.30 7.20
N SER A 68 -5.73 -7.61 7.48
CA SER A 68 -5.63 -6.16 7.24
C SER A 68 -5.63 -5.81 5.76
N ILE A 69 -5.06 -6.67 4.90
CA ILE A 69 -5.15 -6.50 3.45
C ILE A 69 -6.60 -6.65 2.98
N ALA A 70 -7.28 -7.72 3.41
CA ALA A 70 -8.64 -8.03 3.01
C ALA A 70 -9.63 -6.92 3.42
N GLU A 71 -9.48 -6.40 4.63
CA GLU A 71 -10.23 -5.24 5.13
C GLU A 71 -9.99 -4.01 4.27
N ALA A 72 -8.73 -3.66 3.99
CA ALA A 72 -8.38 -2.48 3.20
C ALA A 72 -8.91 -2.51 1.76
N ILE A 73 -9.00 -3.69 1.15
CA ILE A 73 -9.50 -3.85 -0.24
C ILE A 73 -11.01 -4.14 -0.31
N GLY A 74 -11.68 -4.27 0.84
CA GLY A 74 -13.11 -4.56 0.91
C GLY A 74 -13.50 -5.97 0.44
N VAL A 75 -12.65 -6.97 0.68
CA VAL A 75 -12.93 -8.39 0.35
C VAL A 75 -13.02 -9.19 1.65
N PRO A 76 -13.96 -10.16 1.79
CA PRO A 76 -14.01 -11.00 2.98
C PRO A 76 -12.68 -11.72 3.23
N TYR A 77 -12.20 -11.67 4.47
CA TYR A 77 -10.93 -12.25 4.87
C TYR A 77 -10.77 -13.72 4.42
N THR A 78 -11.77 -14.55 4.69
CA THR A 78 -11.73 -15.98 4.36
C THR A 78 -11.60 -16.20 2.87
N THR A 79 -12.35 -15.45 2.05
CA THR A 79 -12.27 -15.47 0.58
C THR A 79 -10.88 -15.08 0.09
N PHE A 80 -10.33 -13.97 0.60
CA PHE A 80 -8.99 -13.52 0.19
C PHE A 80 -7.90 -14.50 0.62
N ALA A 81 -7.94 -14.99 1.87
CA ALA A 81 -6.97 -15.95 2.40
C ALA A 81 -7.00 -17.27 1.63
N ASN A 82 -8.19 -17.76 1.30
CA ASN A 82 -8.36 -18.98 0.53
C ASN A 82 -7.93 -18.79 -0.93
N HIS A 83 -8.23 -17.64 -1.56
CA HIS A 83 -7.73 -17.33 -2.89
C HIS A 83 -6.20 -17.30 -2.95
N LEU A 84 -5.52 -16.71 -1.96
CA LEU A 84 -4.05 -16.73 -1.91
C LEU A 84 -3.48 -18.15 -1.77
N ARG A 85 -4.21 -19.08 -1.15
CA ARG A 85 -3.81 -20.49 -0.99
C ARG A 85 -4.11 -21.31 -2.25
N GLU A 86 -5.32 -21.19 -2.78
CA GLU A 86 -5.86 -21.94 -3.91
C GLU A 86 -6.57 -21.00 -4.91
N PRO A 87 -5.81 -20.30 -5.78
CA PRO A 87 -6.36 -19.24 -6.62
C PRO A 87 -7.44 -19.71 -7.61
N ARG A 88 -7.43 -21.00 -7.96
CA ARG A 88 -8.40 -21.62 -8.88
C ARG A 88 -9.71 -22.02 -8.19
N SER A 89 -9.69 -22.24 -6.89
CA SER A 89 -10.83 -22.75 -6.11
C SER A 89 -11.71 -21.62 -5.54
N PHE A 90 -11.15 -20.42 -5.40
CA PHE A 90 -11.81 -19.28 -4.76
C PHE A 90 -11.73 -18.06 -5.67
N ALA A 91 -12.86 -17.53 -6.09
CA ALA A 91 -12.89 -16.30 -6.87
C ALA A 91 -12.79 -15.08 -5.95
N ILE A 92 -12.08 -14.05 -6.40
CA ILE A 92 -12.07 -12.71 -5.82
C ILE A 92 -12.40 -11.69 -6.93
N PRO A 93 -12.83 -10.48 -6.57
CA PRO A 93 -13.04 -9.44 -7.57
C PRO A 93 -11.78 -9.18 -8.42
N PRO A 94 -11.90 -8.88 -9.72
CA PRO A 94 -10.74 -8.68 -10.61
C PRO A 94 -9.75 -7.61 -10.14
N TYR A 95 -10.23 -6.60 -9.40
CA TYR A 95 -9.41 -5.51 -8.87
C TYR A 95 -8.60 -5.91 -7.62
N ALA A 96 -8.94 -7.01 -6.95
CA ALA A 96 -8.54 -7.25 -5.57
C ALA A 96 -7.04 -7.46 -5.39
N LEU A 97 -6.36 -8.15 -6.32
CA LEU A 97 -4.90 -8.34 -6.23
C LEU A 97 -4.13 -7.05 -6.48
N VAL A 98 -4.60 -6.22 -7.43
CA VAL A 98 -4.01 -4.90 -7.71
C VAL A 98 -4.19 -3.98 -6.50
N ALA A 99 -5.40 -3.93 -5.94
CA ALA A 99 -5.68 -3.16 -4.73
C ALA A 99 -4.85 -3.65 -3.52
N ALA A 100 -4.67 -4.97 -3.38
CA ALA A 100 -3.81 -5.54 -2.34
C ALA A 100 -2.37 -5.07 -2.50
N PHE A 101 -1.83 -5.09 -3.72
CA PHE A 101 -0.49 -4.57 -4.00
C PHE A 101 -0.35 -3.09 -3.64
N HIS A 102 -1.29 -2.23 -4.05
CA HIS A 102 -1.27 -0.82 -3.69
C HIS A 102 -1.29 -0.60 -2.18
N TYR A 103 -2.06 -1.39 -1.45
CA TYR A 103 -2.09 -1.34 0.01
C TYR A 103 -0.74 -1.74 0.64
N LEU A 104 -0.06 -2.77 0.10
CA LEU A 104 1.28 -3.15 0.52
C LEU A 104 2.29 -2.02 0.30
N CYS A 105 2.27 -1.36 -0.86
CA CYS A 105 3.10 -0.20 -1.14
C CYS A 105 2.81 0.96 -0.18
N TYR A 106 1.52 1.20 0.11
CA TYR A 106 1.11 2.24 1.06
C TYR A 106 1.69 2.01 2.45
N ILE A 107 1.56 0.79 3.00
CA ILE A 107 2.12 0.47 4.33
C ILE A 107 3.63 0.64 4.34
N GLU A 108 4.32 0.17 3.30
CA GLU A 108 5.77 0.32 3.21
C GLU A 108 6.19 1.80 3.26
N LYS A 109 5.46 2.67 2.55
CA LYS A 109 5.71 4.12 2.60
C LYS A 109 5.39 4.72 3.96
N GLN A 110 4.34 4.28 4.64
CA GLN A 110 4.06 4.74 6.02
C GLN A 110 5.21 4.37 6.96
N TYR A 111 5.75 3.16 6.85
CA TYR A 111 6.88 2.71 7.64
C TYR A 111 8.15 3.54 7.38
N GLU A 112 8.49 3.81 6.11
CA GLU A 112 9.61 4.69 5.76
C GLU A 112 9.45 6.10 6.36
N LEU A 113 8.24 6.67 6.27
CA LEU A 113 7.94 7.98 6.83
C LEU A 113 8.06 8.00 8.36
N GLU A 114 7.63 6.94 9.04
CA GLU A 114 7.77 6.81 10.49
C GLU A 114 9.23 6.75 10.92
N MET A 115 10.08 5.99 10.22
CA MET A 115 11.52 5.97 10.46
C MET A 115 12.15 7.35 10.27
N LEU A 116 11.77 8.08 9.23
CA LEU A 116 12.28 9.43 8.99
C LEU A 116 11.83 10.42 10.07
N ARG A 117 10.57 10.37 10.49
CA ARG A 117 10.04 11.19 11.60
C ARG A 117 10.81 10.92 12.89
N SER A 118 11.01 9.65 13.24
CA SER A 118 11.80 9.27 14.42
C SER A 118 13.24 9.81 14.37
N ARG A 119 13.88 9.78 13.20
CA ARG A 119 15.23 10.36 13.02
C ARG A 119 15.24 11.87 13.21
N ILE A 120 14.25 12.57 12.65
CA ILE A 120 14.10 14.03 12.80
C ILE A 120 13.90 14.39 14.27
N ASP A 121 13.05 13.65 15.00
CA ASP A 121 12.77 13.93 16.40
C ASP A 121 14.01 13.75 17.29
N LYS A 122 14.85 12.75 17.01
CA LYS A 122 16.15 12.58 17.70
C LYS A 122 17.09 13.77 17.45
N VAL A 123 17.19 14.23 16.21
CA VAL A 123 18.03 15.39 15.87
C VAL A 123 17.52 16.66 16.58
N LYS A 124 16.20 16.89 16.56
CA LYS A 124 15.59 18.01 17.28
C LYS A 124 15.90 17.97 18.77
N GLU A 125 15.83 16.80 19.39
CA GLU A 125 16.15 16.64 20.80
C GLU A 125 17.63 16.94 21.08
N SER A 126 18.55 16.46 20.25
CA SER A 126 19.99 16.76 20.38
C SER A 126 20.31 18.25 20.27
N ILE A 127 19.60 19.00 19.42
CA ILE A 127 19.81 20.45 19.25
C ILE A 127 19.32 21.25 20.47
N LYS A 128 18.30 20.80 21.20
CA LYS A 128 17.80 21.52 22.39
C LYS A 128 18.82 21.60 23.53
N HIS A 129 19.81 20.71 23.56
CA HIS A 129 20.84 20.64 24.60
C HIS A 129 22.13 21.39 24.21
N ILE A 130 22.09 22.18 23.12
CA ILE A 130 23.16 23.08 22.66
C ILE A 130 22.72 24.53 22.93
#